data_AF-A0A3B8YYU9-F1
#
_entry.id   AF-A0A3B8YYU9-F1
#
_cell.length_a   1.000
_cell.length_b   1.000
_cell.length_c   1.000
_cell.angle_alpha   90.00
_cell.angle_beta   90.00
_cell.angle_gamma   90.00
#
_symmetry.space_group_name_H-M   'P 1'
#
loop_
_entity.id
_entity.type
_entity.pdbx_description
1 polymer ?
#
loop_
_entity_poly.entity_id
_entity_poly.type
_entity_poly.pdbx_seq_one_letter_code
_entity_poly.pdbx_strand_id
1 'polypeptide(L)'
;MMDNAIISFGKFNKQKIKINRKMRKISFYALLAGLVFAAASCSNLKPLSQSNFNATPSPLETVGNSVPVTVNGTFPEKWFNKNATVKITPVLKYAGTKESYGSAQAYQGENVSGNAIEIPY
;
A
#
# COMPACT_ATOMS: atom_id res chain seq x y z
N MET A 1 28.17 -3.72 3.14
CA MET A 1 27.58 -2.57 2.43
C MET A 1 26.08 -2.71 2.61
N MET A 2 25.41 -1.65 3.11
CA MET A 2 24.00 -1.70 3.49
C MET A 2 23.14 -1.57 2.23
N ASP A 3 22.64 -2.69 1.71
CA ASP A 3 21.70 -2.70 0.59
C ASP A 3 20.31 -2.30 1.12
N ASN A 4 20.10 -0.99 1.20
CA ASN A 4 18.85 -0.39 1.58
C ASN A 4 17.83 -0.63 0.45
N ALA A 5 16.75 -1.36 0.72
CA ALA A 5 15.68 -1.51 -0.25
C ALA A 5 14.95 -0.17 -0.43
N ILE A 6 15.16 0.48 -1.57
CA ILE A 6 14.55 1.76 -1.93
C ILE A 6 13.11 1.51 -2.39
N ILE A 7 12.16 1.90 -1.56
CA ILE A 7 10.73 1.84 -1.89
C ILE A 7 10.40 3.09 -2.69
N SER A 8 10.40 3.05 -4.03
CA SER A 8 10.04 4.19 -4.88
C SER A 8 8.58 4.09 -5.34
N PHE A 9 7.78 5.09 -4.98
CA PHE A 9 6.41 5.22 -5.46
C PHE A 9 6.31 6.27 -6.57
N GLY A 10 5.78 5.86 -7.72
CA GLY A 10 5.53 6.72 -8.87
C GLY A 10 4.31 7.63 -8.71
N LYS A 11 4.36 8.74 -9.47
CA LYS A 11 3.41 9.84 -9.69
C LYS A 11 1.95 9.60 -9.23
N PHE A 12 1.46 10.49 -8.38
CA PHE A 12 0.04 10.52 -8.00
C PHE A 12 -0.79 11.19 -9.09
N ASN A 13 -1.79 10.45 -9.60
CA ASN A 13 -2.80 11.00 -10.50
C ASN A 13 -4.08 11.34 -9.72
N LYS A 14 -4.61 12.55 -9.92
CA LYS A 14 -5.92 12.96 -9.37
C LYS A 14 -7.03 12.27 -10.17
N GLN A 15 -7.35 11.03 -9.82
CA GLN A 15 -8.53 10.39 -10.39
C GLN A 15 -9.79 11.05 -9.80
N LYS A 16 -10.64 11.62 -10.68
CA LYS A 16 -12.00 12.05 -10.33
C LYS A 16 -12.81 10.81 -9.95
N ILE A 17 -12.96 10.54 -8.67
CA ILE A 17 -13.90 9.53 -8.18
C ILE A 17 -15.32 10.07 -8.38
N LYS A 18 -16.03 9.57 -9.40
CA LYS A 18 -17.48 9.77 -9.57
C LYS A 18 -18.20 8.64 -8.84
N ILE A 19 -18.62 8.90 -7.60
CA ILE A 19 -19.43 7.95 -6.83
C ILE A 19 -20.85 7.96 -7.40
N ASN A 20 -21.29 6.84 -7.98
CA ASN A 20 -22.69 6.62 -8.34
C ASN A 20 -23.28 5.60 -7.36
N ARG A 21 -24.08 6.05 -6.38
CA ARG A 21 -24.78 5.16 -5.44
C ARG A 21 -26.15 4.81 -6.00
N LYS A 22 -26.28 3.63 -6.62
CA LYS A 22 -27.59 3.02 -6.88
C LYS A 22 -27.82 1.90 -5.85
N MET A 23 -28.59 2.20 -4.80
CA MET A 23 -29.00 1.21 -3.81
C MET A 23 -29.97 0.21 -4.45
N ARG A 24 -29.63 -1.08 -4.43
CA ARG A 24 -30.55 -2.18 -4.75
C ARG A 24 -30.81 -2.96 -3.48
N LYS A 25 -32.06 -2.90 -2.96
CA LYS A 25 -32.49 -3.66 -1.79
C LYS A 25 -32.47 -5.16 -2.15
N ILE A 26 -31.59 -5.93 -1.53
CA ILE A 26 -31.51 -7.38 -1.71
C ILE A 26 -32.17 -8.00 -0.47
N SER A 27 -33.25 -8.74 -0.73
CA SER A 27 -34.12 -9.36 0.26
C SER A 27 -33.41 -10.49 1.00
N PHE A 28 -33.64 -10.56 2.32
CA PHE A 28 -33.15 -11.57 3.25
C PHE A 28 -33.83 -12.93 3.01
N TYR A 29 -33.36 -13.76 2.08
CA TYR A 29 -33.60 -15.22 2.10
C TYR A 29 -32.73 -15.96 1.07
N ALA A 30 -31.58 -16.48 1.50
CA ALA A 30 -30.84 -17.59 0.89
C ALA A 30 -29.80 -18.05 1.94
N LEU A 31 -30.19 -18.96 2.83
CA LEU A 31 -29.91 -20.39 2.74
C LEU A 31 -28.40 -20.74 2.75
N LEU A 32 -27.98 -21.15 3.95
CA LEU A 32 -27.21 -22.36 4.28
C LEU A 32 -25.91 -22.73 3.52
N ALA A 33 -24.93 -23.08 4.37
CA ALA A 33 -23.91 -24.11 4.23
C ALA A 33 -22.61 -23.78 3.46
N GLY A 34 -21.53 -23.70 4.25
CA GLY A 34 -20.25 -24.28 3.91
C GLY A 34 -19.37 -23.48 2.95
N LEU A 35 -18.57 -22.56 3.47
CA LEU A 35 -17.30 -22.23 2.85
C LEU A 35 -16.29 -21.80 3.91
N VAL A 36 -15.36 -22.71 4.21
CA VAL A 36 -13.97 -22.49 4.64
C VAL A 36 -13.72 -21.12 5.26
N PHE A 37 -13.76 -21.04 6.60
CA PHE A 37 -12.99 -20.00 7.30
C PHE A 37 -11.52 -20.30 7.07
N ALA A 38 -10.99 -19.87 5.92
CA ALA A 38 -9.57 -19.66 5.77
C ALA A 38 -9.23 -18.64 6.87
N ALA A 39 -8.53 -19.10 7.90
CA ALA A 39 -7.98 -18.21 8.90
C ALA A 39 -7.01 -17.27 8.16
N ALA A 40 -7.51 -16.12 7.73
CA ALA A 40 -6.68 -14.98 7.39
C ALA A 40 -6.01 -14.56 8.70
N SER A 41 -4.95 -15.26 9.07
CA SER A 41 -4.06 -14.84 10.13
C SER A 41 -3.37 -13.58 9.61
N CYS A 42 -4.02 -12.43 9.82
CA CYS A 42 -3.39 -11.13 9.72
C CYS A 42 -2.31 -11.10 10.80
N SER A 43 -1.11 -11.55 10.43
CA SER A 43 0.07 -11.36 11.26
C SER A 43 0.25 -9.85 11.44
N ASN A 44 0.26 -9.38 12.69
CA ASN A 44 0.45 -7.97 12.99
C ASN A 44 1.86 -7.53 12.55
N LEU A 45 1.95 -6.82 11.42
CA LEU A 45 3.17 -6.12 11.04
C LEU A 45 3.40 -4.97 12.02
N LYS A 46 4.62 -4.87 12.58
CA LYS A 46 4.98 -3.74 13.43
C LYS A 46 4.89 -2.45 12.60
N PRO A 47 4.25 -1.38 13.06
CA PRO A 47 4.16 -0.15 12.27
C PRO A 47 5.56 0.38 11.93
N LEU A 48 5.76 0.81 10.68
CA LEU A 48 6.99 1.48 10.25
C LEU A 48 7.00 2.92 10.77
N SER A 49 8.13 3.36 11.31
CA SER A 49 8.34 4.74 11.75
C SER A 49 8.29 5.70 10.55
N GLN A 50 7.77 6.91 10.78
CA GLN A 50 7.78 7.97 9.77
C GLN A 50 9.19 8.33 9.29
N SER A 51 10.21 8.20 10.16
CA SER A 51 11.61 8.43 9.82
C SER A 51 12.15 7.52 8.70
N ASN A 52 11.48 6.40 8.46
CA ASN A 52 11.86 5.47 7.39
C ASN A 52 11.35 5.91 6.02
N PHE A 53 10.56 6.98 5.95
CA PHE A 53 9.97 7.48 4.71
C PHE A 53 10.35 8.94 4.47
N ASN A 54 10.72 9.23 3.23
CA ASN A 54 10.94 10.58 2.75
C ASN A 54 10.08 10.83 1.51
N ALA A 55 9.57 12.04 1.36
CA ALA A 55 8.83 12.48 0.18
C ALA A 55 9.59 13.62 -0.49
N THR A 56 9.82 13.49 -1.79
CA THR A 56 10.54 14.50 -2.58
C THR A 56 9.70 14.86 -3.82
N PRO A 57 9.50 16.15 -4.13
CA PRO A 57 9.96 17.34 -3.39
C PRO A 57 9.17 17.61 -2.10
N SER A 58 9.73 18.45 -1.22
CA SER A 58 9.05 18.99 -0.04
C SER A 58 9.37 20.49 0.04
N PRO A 59 8.36 21.40 -0.01
CA PRO A 59 6.93 21.15 -0.04
C PRO A 59 6.44 20.54 -1.38
N LEU A 60 5.28 19.89 -1.33
CA LEU A 60 4.66 19.30 -2.53
C LEU A 60 4.02 20.38 -3.39
N GLU A 61 4.33 20.36 -4.69
CA GLU A 61 3.76 21.29 -5.66
C GLU A 61 3.02 20.55 -6.77
N THR A 62 1.97 21.18 -7.28
CA THR A 62 1.25 20.69 -8.45
C THR A 62 2.00 21.08 -9.71
N VAL A 63 2.36 20.10 -10.54
CA VAL A 63 2.92 20.34 -11.87
C VAL A 63 1.86 19.91 -12.89
N GLY A 64 1.18 20.90 -13.50
CA GLY A 64 0.03 20.67 -14.36
C GLY A 64 -1.15 20.04 -13.60
N ASN A 65 -1.66 18.90 -14.07
CA ASN A 65 -2.78 18.17 -13.45
C ASN A 65 -2.34 17.08 -12.45
N SER A 66 -1.05 16.99 -12.13
CA SER A 66 -0.49 15.95 -11.25
C SER A 66 0.33 16.53 -10.12
N VAL A 67 0.46 15.76 -9.03
CA VAL A 67 1.42 16.04 -7.96
C VAL A 67 2.55 15.02 -8.10
N PRO A 68 3.66 15.38 -8.76
CA PRO A 68 4.82 14.50 -8.85
C PRO A 68 5.47 14.43 -7.47
N VAL A 69 5.34 13.29 -6.81
CA VAL A 69 6.03 12.98 -5.58
C VAL A 69 6.68 11.62 -5.72
N THR A 70 7.96 11.57 -5.36
CA THR A 70 8.68 10.33 -5.12
C THR A 70 8.70 10.11 -3.62
N VAL A 71 7.99 9.08 -3.18
CA VAL A 71 8.10 8.62 -1.80
C VAL A 71 9.15 7.52 -1.80
N ASN A 72 10.21 7.73 -1.02
CA ASN A 72 11.26 6.76 -0.73
C ASN A 72 11.01 6.19 0.66
N GLY A 73 11.11 4.87 0.80
CA GLY A 73 11.01 4.19 2.09
C GLY A 73 12.14 3.20 2.29
N THR A 74 12.50 2.91 3.53
CA THR A 74 13.45 1.84 3.88
C THR A 74 12.82 0.90 4.90
N PHE A 75 13.00 -0.40 4.71
CA PHE A 75 12.65 -1.38 5.75
C PHE A 75 13.78 -1.48 6.77
N PRO A 76 13.51 -1.37 8.08
CA PRO A 76 14.51 -1.63 9.10
C PRO A 76 14.99 -3.09 9.04
N GLU A 77 16.22 -3.33 9.50
CA GLU A 77 16.75 -4.69 9.64
C GLU A 77 15.81 -5.56 10.48
N LYS A 78 15.65 -6.83 10.10
CA LYS A 78 14.82 -7.81 10.81
C LYS A 78 13.33 -7.45 10.93
N TRP A 79 12.88 -6.39 10.24
CA TRP A 79 11.48 -5.96 10.28
C TRP A 79 10.61 -6.79 9.32
N PHE A 80 11.14 -7.09 8.13
CA PHE A 80 10.40 -7.80 7.09
C PHE A 80 10.41 -9.31 7.37
N ASN A 81 9.25 -9.96 7.44
CA ASN A 81 9.22 -11.40 7.70
C ASN A 81 9.62 -12.19 6.44
N LYS A 82 10.59 -13.11 6.58
CA LYS A 82 11.12 -13.96 5.50
C LYS A 82 10.05 -14.69 4.69
N ASN A 83 8.88 -15.00 5.29
CA ASN A 83 7.80 -15.75 4.65
C ASN A 83 6.57 -14.88 4.32
N ALA A 84 6.69 -13.55 4.39
CA ALA A 84 5.56 -12.65 4.17
C ALA A 84 5.62 -11.96 2.81
N THR A 85 4.45 -11.57 2.32
CA THR A 85 4.29 -10.65 1.19
C THR A 85 3.57 -9.40 1.69
N VAL A 86 4.16 -8.23 1.47
CA VAL A 86 3.63 -6.93 1.89
C VAL A 86 3.38 -6.07 0.68
N LYS A 87 2.14 -5.63 0.50
CA LYS A 87 1.76 -4.67 -0.55
C LYS A 87 1.63 -3.28 0.06
N ILE A 88 2.50 -2.37 -0.33
CA ILE A 88 2.46 -0.99 0.12
C ILE A 88 1.77 -0.13 -0.93
N THR A 89 0.75 0.61 -0.52
CA THR A 89 0.06 1.60 -1.36
C THR A 89 0.20 2.97 -0.73
N PRO A 90 0.85 3.92 -1.39
CA PRO A 90 1.07 5.25 -0.84
C PRO A 90 -0.22 6.08 -0.99
N VAL A 91 -0.53 6.88 0.04
CA VAL A 91 -1.74 7.71 0.07
C VAL A 91 -1.37 9.17 0.25
N LEU A 92 -1.78 10.02 -0.69
CA LEU A 92 -1.64 11.46 -0.62
C LEU A 92 -2.93 12.06 -0.06
N LYS A 93 -2.85 12.61 1.15
CA LYS A 93 -3.98 13.29 1.80
C LYS A 93 -3.89 14.80 1.56
N TYR A 94 -5.01 15.43 1.25
CA TYR A 94 -5.08 16.88 1.03
C TYR A 94 -6.43 17.44 1.51
N ALA A 95 -6.56 18.77 1.45
CA ALA A 95 -7.64 19.52 2.08
C ALA A 95 -9.04 18.93 1.83
N GLY A 96 -9.81 18.85 2.92
CA GLY A 96 -11.20 18.40 2.93
C GLY A 96 -11.33 16.91 2.62
N THR A 97 -10.97 16.05 3.58
CA THR A 97 -11.16 14.57 3.58
C THR A 97 -10.79 13.83 2.29
N LYS A 98 -10.04 14.46 1.39
CA LYS A 98 -9.71 13.94 0.07
C LYS A 98 -8.38 13.22 0.12
N GLU A 99 -8.34 12.11 -0.58
CA GLU A 99 -7.18 11.24 -0.68
C GLU A 99 -6.99 10.85 -2.14
N SER A 100 -5.73 10.66 -2.56
CA SER A 100 -5.37 10.05 -3.83
C SER A 100 -4.40 8.91 -3.55
N TYR A 101 -4.50 7.85 -4.32
CA TYR A 101 -3.69 6.63 -4.17
C TYR A 101 -2.63 6.61 -5.27
N GLY A 102 -1.39 6.36 -4.89
CA GLY A 102 -0.30 6.15 -5.85
C GLY A 102 -0.22 4.68 -6.27
N SER A 103 0.79 4.36 -7.08
CA SER A 103 1.02 2.98 -7.53
C SER A 103 1.37 2.08 -6.34
N ALA A 104 0.65 0.97 -6.20
CA ALA A 104 0.98 -0.01 -5.18
C ALA A 104 2.20 -0.83 -5.60
N GLN A 105 3.10 -1.11 -4.65
CA GLN A 105 4.27 -1.96 -4.86
C GLN A 105 4.22 -3.15 -3.90
N ALA A 106 4.53 -4.34 -4.41
CA ALA A 106 4.59 -5.55 -3.61
C ALA A 106 6.05 -5.90 -3.27
N TYR A 107 6.26 -6.29 -2.03
CA TYR A 107 7.52 -6.77 -1.47
C TYR A 107 7.29 -8.16 -0.90
N GLN A 108 8.29 -9.02 -0.96
CA GLN A 108 8.24 -10.38 -0.41
C GLN A 108 9.51 -10.69 0.37
N GLY A 109 9.40 -11.59 1.35
CA GLY A 109 10.57 -12.08 2.07
C GLY A 109 11.30 -13.14 1.26
N GLU A 110 12.57 -13.36 1.59
CA GLU A 110 13.48 -14.30 0.92
C GLU A 110 13.00 -15.76 0.83
N ASN A 111 12.07 -16.20 1.68
CA ASN A 111 11.52 -17.56 1.63
C ASN A 111 10.20 -17.66 0.85
N VAL A 112 9.70 -16.56 0.31
CA VAL A 112 8.46 -16.55 -0.48
C VAL A 112 8.79 -16.86 -1.94
N SER A 113 8.25 -17.96 -2.45
CA SER A 113 8.35 -18.30 -3.88
C SER A 113 7.39 -17.46 -4.73
N GLY A 114 7.69 -16.16 -4.85
CA GLY A 114 6.93 -15.19 -5.64
C GLY A 114 7.80 -14.36 -6.58
N ASN A 115 7.20 -13.40 -7.27
CA ASN A 115 7.84 -12.50 -8.24
C ASN A 115 7.81 -11.03 -7.81
N ALA A 116 7.53 -10.74 -6.53
CA ALA A 116 7.61 -9.41 -5.96
C ALA A 116 9.05 -9.04 -5.58
N ILE A 117 9.28 -7.80 -5.16
CA ILE A 117 10.61 -7.33 -4.77
C ILE A 117 11.03 -8.04 -3.47
N GLU A 118 12.12 -8.81 -3.53
CA GLU A 118 12.62 -9.53 -2.37
C GLU A 118 13.32 -8.60 -1.37
N ILE A 119 12.98 -8.74 -0.10
CA ILE A 119 13.58 -8.03 1.03
C ILE A 119 14.29 -9.04 1.93
N PRO A 120 15.62 -9.00 2.03
CA PRO A 120 16.36 -9.84 2.95
C PRO A 120 16.07 -9.44 4.40
N TYR A 121 16.16 -10.41 5.30
CA TYR A 121 15.91 -10.23 6.73
C TYR A 121 17.06 -9.53 7.46
#